data_AF-A0A3C1RC20-F1
#
_entry.id   AF-A0A3C1RC20-F1
#
_cell.length_a   1.000
_cell.length_b   1.000
_cell.length_c   1.000
_cell.angle_alpha   90.00
_cell.angle_beta   90.00
_cell.angle_gamma   90.00
#
_symmetry.space_group_name_H-M   'P 1'
#
loop_
_entity.id
_entity.type
_entity.pdbx_description
1 polymer ?
#
loop_
_entity_poly.entity_id
_entity_poly.type
_entity_poly.pdbx_seq_one_letter_code
_entity_poly.pdbx_strand_id
1 'polypeptide(L)'
;MRNIFSLLLLLCSFFAFGQKEDSVAYEIIRQTEDDFIENIENGKQDSANEKFKHLFEQYDTFLLKFPVSDYTFSILGGKASAQYTLKNYDQAKKSYVELLNYFEQNKNLKDPFLRIPYSEDRQFLYELYKKLAHLEMIQKNYREAIQYINLAQNNPVRISCGNGLFSEIAYIAYLYSECYSNLHDDEKICDILIPVAAIPMVHENSPTVTKLYEILSKKYTKDELRKFFKKSFKTLYSKQGVINTIENTIYYVKFMDRDVILYDLNFKNLSKSETRKKLNKILHFSKFYALLSK
;
A
#
# COMPACT_ATOMS: atom_id res chain seq x y z
N MET A 1 19.79 -58.17 19.84
CA MET A 1 20.38 -56.80 19.86
C MET A 1 20.46 -56.14 18.48
N ARG A 2 20.82 -56.86 17.40
CA ARG A 2 20.96 -56.30 16.04
C ARG A 2 19.65 -55.75 15.42
N ASN A 3 18.48 -56.30 15.79
CA ASN A 3 17.17 -55.84 15.29
C ASN A 3 16.63 -54.60 16.01
N ILE A 4 17.11 -54.28 17.22
CA ILE A 4 16.69 -53.07 17.97
C ILE A 4 17.39 -51.84 17.39
N PHE A 5 18.67 -51.98 17.00
CA PHE A 5 19.42 -50.92 16.34
C PHE A 5 18.83 -50.56 14.96
N SER A 6 18.34 -51.53 14.20
CA SER A 6 17.69 -51.27 12.92
C SER A 6 16.34 -50.53 13.07
N LEU A 7 15.58 -50.81 14.14
CA LEU A 7 14.33 -50.10 14.44
C LEU A 7 14.57 -48.68 14.93
N LEU A 8 15.61 -48.47 15.75
CA LEU A 8 16.07 -47.14 16.18
C LEU A 8 16.59 -46.31 15.01
N LEU A 9 17.35 -46.91 14.08
CA LEU A 9 17.79 -46.24 12.84
C LEU A 9 16.63 -45.92 11.90
N LEU A 10 15.61 -46.78 11.82
CA LEU A 10 14.40 -46.50 11.04
C LEU A 10 13.57 -45.36 11.67
N LEU A 11 13.41 -45.36 12.99
CA LEU A 11 12.74 -44.27 13.72
C LEU A 11 13.53 -42.95 13.61
N CYS A 12 14.86 -42.98 13.72
CA CYS A 12 15.72 -41.83 13.46
C CYS A 12 15.63 -41.36 11.99
N SER A 13 15.41 -42.25 11.02
CA SER A 13 15.23 -41.88 9.62
C SER A 13 13.87 -41.21 9.32
N PHE A 14 12.83 -41.51 10.12
CA PHE A 14 11.57 -40.76 10.09
C PHE A 14 11.68 -39.38 10.74
N PHE A 15 12.60 -39.18 11.69
CA PHE A 15 12.97 -37.83 12.16
C PHE A 15 13.91 -37.11 11.19
N ALA A 16 14.66 -37.83 10.35
CA ALA A 16 15.55 -37.24 9.35
C ALA A 16 14.84 -36.76 8.08
N PHE A 17 13.62 -37.24 7.79
CA PHE A 17 12.78 -36.81 6.67
C PHE A 17 11.34 -36.45 7.10
N GLY A 18 11.09 -36.29 8.40
CA GLY A 18 9.80 -35.88 8.94
C GLY A 18 9.56 -34.39 8.70
N GLN A 19 8.35 -34.03 8.28
CA GLN A 19 7.93 -32.63 8.29
C GLN A 19 8.12 -32.07 9.70
N LYS A 20 8.79 -30.91 9.81
CA LYS A 20 8.97 -30.24 11.09
C LYS A 20 7.58 -29.99 11.73
N GLU A 21 7.45 -30.17 13.04
CA GLU A 21 6.16 -30.02 13.75
C GLU A 21 5.53 -28.64 13.53
N ASP A 22 6.36 -27.60 13.43
CA ASP A 22 5.92 -26.23 13.14
C ASP A 22 5.34 -26.11 11.72
N SER A 23 5.93 -26.75 10.72
CA SER A 23 5.38 -26.81 9.37
C SER A 23 4.00 -27.47 9.31
N VAL A 24 3.78 -28.53 10.10
CA VAL A 24 2.47 -29.20 10.17
C VAL A 24 1.45 -28.30 10.86
N ALA A 25 1.82 -27.66 11.96
CA ALA A 25 0.94 -26.73 12.67
C ALA A 25 0.58 -25.51 11.81
N TYR A 26 1.53 -24.98 11.05
CA TYR A 26 1.30 -23.89 10.09
C TYR A 26 0.30 -24.28 9.00
N GLU A 27 0.43 -25.48 8.43
CA GLU A 27 -0.46 -25.94 7.37
C GLU A 27 -1.91 -26.10 7.85
N ILE A 28 -2.12 -26.54 9.10
CA ILE A 28 -3.47 -26.62 9.71
C ILE A 28 -4.08 -25.22 9.83
N ILE A 29 -3.28 -24.23 10.26
CA ILE A 29 -3.72 -22.84 10.36
C ILE A 29 -4.10 -22.30 8.97
N ARG A 30 -3.25 -22.52 7.97
CA ARG A 30 -3.49 -22.09 6.59
C ARG A 30 -4.78 -22.67 6.01
N GLN A 31 -5.03 -23.96 6.21
CA GLN A 31 -6.29 -24.59 5.80
C GLN A 31 -7.51 -23.96 6.50
N THR A 32 -7.36 -23.64 7.78
CA THR A 32 -8.42 -22.95 8.54
C THR A 32 -8.67 -21.53 8.02
N GLU A 33 -7.62 -20.81 7.57
CA GLU A 33 -7.74 -19.51 6.91
C GLU A 33 -8.46 -19.60 5.55
N ASP A 34 -8.09 -20.57 4.71
CA ASP A 34 -8.67 -20.77 3.38
C ASP A 34 -10.18 -21.06 3.48
N ASP A 35 -10.56 -22.02 4.35
CA ASP A 35 -11.97 -22.34 4.66
C ASP A 35 -12.75 -21.10 5.13
N PHE A 36 -12.07 -20.21 5.84
CA PHE A 36 -12.67 -19.00 6.38
C PHE A 36 -12.95 -17.95 5.29
N ILE A 37 -11.98 -17.70 4.40
CA ILE A 37 -12.12 -16.76 3.29
C ILE A 37 -13.32 -17.17 2.42
N GLU A 38 -13.43 -18.46 2.09
CA GLU A 38 -14.54 -19.00 1.32
C GLU A 38 -15.90 -18.75 2.01
N ASN A 39 -15.97 -18.88 3.35
CA ASN A 39 -17.21 -18.66 4.08
C ASN A 39 -17.64 -17.18 4.14
N ILE A 40 -16.68 -16.25 4.19
CA ILE A 40 -16.97 -14.81 4.09
C ILE A 40 -17.51 -14.45 2.71
N GLU A 41 -16.86 -14.92 1.64
CA GLU A 41 -17.27 -14.63 0.26
C GLU A 41 -18.69 -15.13 -0.01
N ASN A 42 -19.10 -16.22 0.65
CA ASN A 42 -20.44 -16.80 0.57
C ASN A 42 -21.48 -16.18 1.53
N GLY A 43 -21.16 -15.08 2.24
CA GLY A 43 -22.12 -14.30 3.03
C GLY A 43 -22.57 -14.93 4.35
N LYS A 44 -21.86 -15.93 4.89
CA LYS A 44 -22.23 -16.65 6.14
C LYS A 44 -21.59 -16.03 7.39
N GLN A 45 -21.81 -14.72 7.59
CA GLN A 45 -21.09 -13.91 8.57
C GLN A 45 -21.36 -14.31 10.04
N ASP A 46 -22.56 -14.80 10.38
CA ASP A 46 -22.93 -15.14 11.77
C ASP A 46 -22.26 -16.41 12.31
N SER A 47 -21.81 -17.33 11.44
CA SER A 47 -21.04 -18.54 11.83
C SER A 47 -19.55 -18.25 12.06
N ALA A 48 -19.09 -17.02 11.78
CA ALA A 48 -17.68 -16.70 11.72
C ALA A 48 -17.06 -16.50 13.11
N ASN A 49 -17.79 -15.94 14.09
CA ASN A 49 -17.24 -15.54 15.39
C ASN A 49 -16.62 -16.69 16.20
N GLU A 50 -17.23 -17.89 16.23
CA GLU A 50 -16.66 -19.04 16.94
C GLU A 50 -15.43 -19.62 16.21
N LYS A 51 -15.48 -19.67 14.87
CA LYS A 51 -14.34 -20.11 14.04
C LYS A 51 -13.14 -19.18 14.19
N PHE A 52 -13.37 -17.87 14.31
CA PHE A 52 -12.30 -16.90 14.58
C PHE A 52 -11.65 -17.07 15.92
N LYS A 53 -12.43 -17.37 16.97
CA LYS A 53 -11.87 -17.65 18.28
C LYS A 53 -10.91 -18.84 18.21
N HIS A 54 -11.32 -19.90 17.51
CA HIS A 54 -10.47 -21.07 17.30
C HIS A 54 -9.20 -20.73 16.50
N LEU A 55 -9.32 -19.96 15.41
CA LEU A 55 -8.17 -19.53 14.61
C LEU A 55 -7.19 -18.66 15.44
N PHE A 56 -7.69 -17.75 16.28
CA PHE A 56 -6.84 -16.96 17.17
C PHE A 56 -6.15 -17.81 18.24
N GLU A 57 -6.85 -18.79 18.81
CA GLU A 57 -6.24 -19.77 19.72
C GLU A 57 -5.13 -20.58 19.03
N GLN A 58 -5.32 -20.97 17.76
CA GLN A 58 -4.30 -21.66 16.99
C GLN A 58 -3.08 -20.78 16.73
N TYR A 59 -3.28 -19.50 16.37
CA TYR A 59 -2.17 -18.55 16.24
C TYR A 59 -1.38 -18.37 17.54
N ASP A 60 -2.08 -18.13 18.65
CA ASP A 60 -1.45 -17.93 19.95
C ASP A 60 -0.69 -19.19 20.40
N THR A 61 -1.29 -20.37 20.19
CA THR A 61 -0.65 -21.65 20.48
C THR A 61 0.61 -21.85 19.63
N PHE A 62 0.56 -21.50 18.34
CA PHE A 62 1.72 -21.58 17.46
C PHE A 62 2.86 -20.70 17.95
N LEU A 63 2.58 -19.41 18.23
CA LEU A 63 3.58 -18.44 18.66
C LEU A 63 4.22 -18.81 20.00
N LEU A 64 3.44 -19.42 20.90
CA LEU A 64 3.94 -19.92 22.19
C LEU A 64 4.79 -21.19 22.02
N LYS A 65 4.35 -22.15 21.19
CA LYS A 65 5.04 -23.44 21.03
C LYS A 65 6.28 -23.34 20.14
N PHE A 66 6.28 -22.44 19.15
CA PHE A 66 7.32 -22.32 18.13
C PHE A 66 7.80 -20.86 17.93
N PRO A 67 8.29 -20.17 18.98
CA PRO A 67 8.59 -18.73 18.94
C PRO A 67 9.70 -18.34 17.95
N VAL A 68 10.57 -19.28 17.58
CA VAL A 68 11.69 -19.08 16.64
C VAL A 68 11.47 -19.78 15.29
N SER A 69 10.24 -20.15 14.97
CA SER A 69 9.91 -20.80 13.71
C SER A 69 10.13 -19.90 12.50
N ASP A 70 10.49 -20.50 11.36
CA ASP A 70 10.53 -19.84 10.06
C ASP A 70 9.14 -19.32 9.64
N TYR A 71 8.05 -19.83 10.24
CA TYR A 71 6.66 -19.43 9.96
C TYR A 71 6.12 -18.36 10.91
N THR A 72 6.86 -17.96 11.95
CA THR A 72 6.40 -16.97 12.96
C THR A 72 5.92 -15.68 12.30
N PHE A 73 6.64 -15.22 11.26
CA PHE A 73 6.27 -14.04 10.50
C PHE A 73 4.91 -14.18 9.81
N SER A 74 4.69 -15.29 9.11
CA SER A 74 3.44 -15.59 8.41
C SER A 74 2.27 -15.68 9.39
N ILE A 75 2.50 -16.28 10.57
CA ILE A 75 1.50 -16.40 11.63
C ILE A 75 1.11 -15.04 12.22
N LEU A 76 2.08 -14.18 12.51
CA LEU A 76 1.82 -12.81 12.95
C LEU A 76 1.05 -12.01 11.89
N GLY A 77 1.41 -12.16 10.62
CA GLY A 77 0.73 -11.54 9.48
C GLY A 77 -0.71 -12.01 9.29
N GLY A 78 -0.96 -13.32 9.37
CA GLY A 78 -2.29 -13.93 9.30
C GLY A 78 -3.18 -13.47 10.45
N LYS A 79 -2.67 -13.50 11.68
CA LYS A 79 -3.37 -12.99 12.88
C LYS A 79 -3.80 -11.53 12.74
N ALA A 80 -2.88 -10.65 12.36
CA ALA A 80 -3.18 -9.23 12.18
C ALA A 80 -4.21 -8.99 11.05
N SER A 81 -4.12 -9.74 9.97
CA SER A 81 -5.06 -9.66 8.84
C SER A 81 -6.45 -10.16 9.21
N ALA A 82 -6.56 -11.29 9.93
CA ALA A 82 -7.83 -11.81 10.42
C ALA A 82 -8.53 -10.82 11.38
N GLN A 83 -7.79 -10.22 12.32
CA GLN A 83 -8.32 -9.18 13.22
C GLN A 83 -8.82 -7.95 12.46
N TYR A 84 -8.07 -7.54 11.42
CA TYR A 84 -8.46 -6.42 10.57
C TYR A 84 -9.75 -6.70 9.80
N THR A 85 -9.86 -7.87 9.16
CA THR A 85 -11.07 -8.31 8.42
C THR A 85 -12.30 -8.34 9.34
N LEU A 86 -12.09 -8.74 10.59
CA LEU A 86 -13.11 -8.72 11.64
C LEU A 86 -13.48 -7.35 12.19
N LYS A 87 -12.82 -6.29 11.71
CA LYS A 87 -12.96 -4.92 12.23
C LYS A 87 -12.59 -4.81 13.71
N ASN A 88 -11.78 -5.73 14.23
CA ASN A 88 -11.17 -5.63 15.55
C ASN A 88 -9.91 -4.76 15.45
N TYR A 89 -10.11 -3.48 15.13
CA TYR A 89 -9.05 -2.58 14.71
C TYR A 89 -7.97 -2.34 15.79
N ASP A 90 -8.36 -2.33 17.06
CA ASP A 90 -7.41 -2.16 18.17
C ASP A 90 -6.45 -3.35 18.29
N GLN A 91 -6.97 -4.58 18.14
CA GLN A 91 -6.13 -5.77 18.16
C GLN A 91 -5.31 -5.88 16.89
N ALA A 92 -5.92 -5.62 15.73
CA ALA A 92 -5.21 -5.61 14.44
C ALA A 92 -4.00 -4.67 14.48
N LYS A 93 -4.16 -3.46 15.03
CA LYS A 93 -3.07 -2.51 15.22
C LYS A 93 -1.96 -3.08 16.10
N LYS A 94 -2.30 -3.67 17.26
CA LYS A 94 -1.31 -4.29 18.14
C LYS A 94 -0.53 -5.39 17.42
N SER A 95 -1.21 -6.28 16.70
CA SER A 95 -0.55 -7.37 15.98
C SER A 95 0.26 -6.90 14.77
N TYR A 96 -0.15 -5.84 14.06
CA TYR A 96 0.69 -5.25 13.01
C TYR A 96 1.93 -4.55 13.57
N VAL A 97 1.84 -3.90 14.73
CA VAL A 97 3.02 -3.32 15.42
C VAL A 97 3.95 -4.42 15.92
N GLU A 98 3.40 -5.52 16.46
CA GLU A 98 4.18 -6.70 16.85
C GLU A 98 4.91 -7.32 15.66
N LEU A 99 4.22 -7.46 14.52
CA LEU A 99 4.80 -7.92 13.26
C LEU A 99 5.92 -6.99 12.76
N LEU A 100 5.72 -5.67 12.85
CA LEU A 100 6.75 -4.68 12.50
C LEU A 100 8.00 -4.85 13.38
N ASN A 101 7.80 -4.94 14.70
CA ASN A 101 8.90 -5.14 15.64
C ASN A 101 9.65 -6.46 15.38
N TYR A 102 8.90 -7.54 15.10
CA TYR A 102 9.49 -8.82 14.74
C TYR A 102 10.35 -8.70 13.49
N PHE A 103 9.84 -8.03 12.44
CA PHE A 103 10.58 -7.79 11.20
C PHE A 103 11.87 -6.98 11.45
N GLU A 104 11.81 -5.93 12.28
CA GLU A 104 12.98 -5.09 12.60
C GLU A 104 14.05 -5.81 13.41
N GLN A 105 13.64 -6.71 14.31
CA GLN A 105 14.54 -7.51 15.14
C GLN A 105 15.16 -8.69 14.36
N ASN A 106 14.46 -9.21 13.35
CA ASN A 106 14.84 -10.44 12.64
C ASN A 106 15.27 -10.19 11.19
N LYS A 107 15.90 -9.04 10.93
CA LYS A 107 16.37 -8.58 9.61
C LYS A 107 17.15 -9.61 8.79
N ASN A 108 17.92 -10.47 9.45
CA ASN A 108 18.77 -11.48 8.80
C ASN A 108 18.04 -12.80 8.50
N LEU A 109 16.83 -13.00 9.03
CA LEU A 109 16.03 -14.18 8.69
C LEU A 109 15.50 -14.03 7.27
N LYS A 110 15.39 -15.17 6.59
CA LYS A 110 14.81 -15.24 5.26
C LYS A 110 13.40 -15.76 5.40
N ASP A 111 12.48 -15.12 4.69
CA ASP A 111 11.16 -15.69 4.52
C ASP A 111 11.28 -17.03 3.75
N PRO A 112 10.72 -18.13 4.27
CA PRO A 112 10.79 -19.44 3.62
C PRO A 112 10.14 -19.45 2.23
N PHE A 113 9.24 -18.51 1.94
CA PHE A 113 8.54 -18.35 0.67
C PHE A 113 9.21 -17.30 -0.25
N LEU A 114 9.67 -16.17 0.29
CA LEU A 114 10.18 -15.05 -0.54
C LEU A 114 11.66 -15.19 -0.92
N ARG A 115 12.42 -16.09 -0.28
CA ARG A 115 13.87 -16.33 -0.52
C ARG A 115 14.80 -15.12 -0.41
N ILE A 116 14.28 -13.94 -0.06
CA ILE A 116 15.02 -12.71 0.26
C ILE A 116 15.07 -12.53 1.79
N PRO A 117 16.12 -11.89 2.34
CA PRO A 117 16.12 -11.49 3.74
C PRO A 117 14.97 -10.53 4.02
N TYR A 118 14.34 -10.64 5.19
CA TYR A 118 13.27 -9.72 5.60
C TYR A 118 13.74 -8.27 5.49
N SER A 119 14.97 -7.94 5.90
CA SER A 119 15.50 -6.56 5.82
C SER A 119 15.47 -5.90 4.45
N GLU A 120 15.36 -6.68 3.37
CA GLU A 120 15.36 -6.19 2.00
C GLU A 120 13.95 -6.09 1.40
N ASP A 121 12.93 -6.58 2.12
CA ASP A 121 11.54 -6.56 1.66
C ASP A 121 10.88 -5.20 1.93
N ARG A 122 11.26 -4.21 1.11
CA ARG A 122 10.64 -2.87 1.12
C ARG A 122 9.16 -2.92 0.77
N GLN A 123 8.73 -3.90 -0.03
CA GLN A 123 7.33 -4.04 -0.42
C GLN A 123 6.46 -4.42 0.77
N PHE A 124 6.94 -5.34 1.60
CA PHE A 124 6.27 -5.67 2.85
C PHE A 124 6.14 -4.45 3.76
N LEU A 125 7.23 -3.73 4.03
CA LEU A 125 7.20 -2.53 4.88
C LEU A 125 6.24 -1.48 4.35
N TYR A 126 6.27 -1.24 3.04
CA TYR A 126 5.36 -0.32 2.37
C TYR A 126 3.90 -0.64 2.66
N GLU A 127 3.50 -1.90 2.45
CA GLU A 127 2.12 -2.34 2.66
C GLU A 127 1.75 -2.37 4.16
N LEU A 128 2.68 -2.78 5.03
CA LEU A 128 2.47 -2.77 6.48
C LEU A 128 2.22 -1.36 7.02
N TYR A 129 3.04 -0.39 6.61
CA TYR A 129 2.84 1.01 7.00
C TYR A 129 1.54 1.59 6.42
N LYS A 130 1.13 1.22 5.19
CA LYS A 130 -0.19 1.59 4.64
C LYS A 130 -1.34 1.04 5.50
N LYS A 131 -1.25 -0.22 5.94
CA LYS A 131 -2.27 -0.82 6.83
C LYS A 131 -2.33 -0.11 8.18
N LEU A 132 -1.18 0.20 8.79
CA LEU A 132 -1.11 0.96 10.04
C LEU A 132 -1.68 2.37 9.88
N ALA A 133 -1.34 3.07 8.79
CA ALA A 133 -1.93 4.38 8.48
C ALA A 133 -3.46 4.32 8.40
N HIS A 134 -4.00 3.30 7.70
CA HIS A 134 -5.45 3.14 7.57
C HIS A 134 -6.13 2.86 8.91
N LEU A 135 -5.52 2.04 9.78
CA LEU A 135 -6.01 1.81 11.13
C LEU A 135 -6.05 3.10 11.98
N GLU A 136 -5.00 3.92 11.89
CA GLU A 136 -4.98 5.23 12.55
C GLU A 136 -6.08 6.15 12.00
N MET A 137 -6.33 6.14 10.69
CA MET A 137 -7.43 6.91 10.09
C MET A 137 -8.80 6.46 10.60
N ILE A 138 -9.04 5.16 10.72
CA ILE A 138 -10.28 4.60 11.29
C ILE A 138 -10.45 5.07 12.75
N GLN A 139 -9.35 5.07 13.52
CA GLN A 139 -9.32 5.55 14.91
C GLN A 139 -9.30 7.07 15.03
N LYS A 140 -9.33 7.81 13.92
CA LYS A 140 -9.29 9.28 13.84
C LYS A 140 -7.97 9.91 14.34
N ASN A 141 -6.89 9.13 14.38
CA ASN A 141 -5.54 9.59 14.72
C ASN A 141 -4.81 10.07 13.45
N TYR A 142 -5.30 11.15 12.84
CA TYR A 142 -4.86 11.56 11.50
C TYR A 142 -3.38 12.00 11.43
N ARG A 143 -2.79 12.47 12.53
CA ARG A 143 -1.37 12.87 12.56
C ARG A 143 -0.47 11.64 12.53
N GLU A 144 -0.82 10.62 13.29
CA GLU A 144 -0.14 9.32 13.32
C GLU A 144 -0.31 8.59 11.98
N ALA A 145 -1.50 8.66 11.38
CA ALA A 145 -1.72 8.16 10.01
C ALA A 145 -0.74 8.79 9.01
N ILE A 146 -0.58 10.12 9.03
CA ILE A 146 0.38 10.84 8.18
C ILE A 146 1.81 10.34 8.42
N GLN A 147 2.21 10.09 9.67
CA GLN A 147 3.54 9.53 9.98
C GLN A 147 3.75 8.16 9.31
N TYR A 148 2.77 7.27 9.40
CA TYR A 148 2.86 5.97 8.72
C TYR A 148 2.84 6.08 7.19
N ILE A 149 2.06 7.00 6.60
CA ILE A 149 2.12 7.24 5.15
C ILE A 149 3.52 7.72 4.74
N ASN A 150 4.16 8.61 5.52
CA ASN A 150 5.53 9.03 5.29
C ASN A 150 6.52 7.86 5.37
N LEU A 151 6.38 6.98 6.38
CA LEU A 151 7.20 5.78 6.52
C LEU A 151 7.03 4.81 5.35
N ALA A 152 5.79 4.65 4.84
CA ALA A 152 5.54 3.88 3.63
C ALA A 152 6.29 4.49 2.43
N GLN A 153 6.18 5.80 2.20
CA GLN A 153 6.88 6.46 1.09
C GLN A 153 8.41 6.37 1.16
N ASN A 154 8.98 6.23 2.36
CA ASN A 154 10.42 5.98 2.54
C ASN A 154 10.85 4.54 2.19
N ASN A 155 9.88 3.63 1.99
CA ASN A 155 10.09 2.24 1.57
C ASN A 155 9.43 1.99 0.20
N PRO A 156 9.78 2.74 -0.85
CA PRO A 156 9.04 2.70 -2.10
C PRO A 156 9.11 1.31 -2.76
N VAL A 157 7.96 0.86 -3.25
CA VAL A 157 7.84 -0.37 -4.05
C VAL A 157 8.13 -0.04 -5.51
N ARG A 158 8.86 -0.93 -6.18
CA ARG A 158 9.05 -0.84 -7.62
C ARG A 158 7.81 -1.39 -8.32
N ILE A 159 7.02 -0.52 -8.92
CA ILE A 159 5.83 -0.90 -9.67
C ILE A 159 6.18 -0.95 -11.16
N SER A 160 6.14 -2.14 -11.77
CA SER A 160 6.57 -2.33 -13.16
C SER A 160 5.57 -1.82 -14.20
N CYS A 161 4.28 -1.78 -13.87
CA CYS A 161 3.23 -1.31 -14.78
C CYS A 161 2.88 0.16 -14.54
N GLY A 162 2.81 0.95 -15.62
CA GLY A 162 2.50 2.38 -15.53
C GLY A 162 1.14 2.66 -14.88
N ASN A 163 0.12 1.86 -15.18
CA ASN A 163 -1.20 1.99 -14.56
C ASN A 163 -1.16 1.73 -13.06
N GLY A 164 -0.48 0.69 -12.60
CA GLY A 164 -0.33 0.40 -11.17
C GLY A 164 0.42 1.52 -10.45
N LEU A 165 1.46 2.08 -11.08
CA LEU A 165 2.18 3.22 -10.52
C LEU A 165 1.26 4.44 -10.36
N PHE A 166 0.45 4.75 -11.37
CA PHE A 166 -0.48 5.88 -11.33
C PHE A 166 -1.59 5.68 -10.31
N SER A 167 -2.16 4.48 -10.21
CA SER A 167 -3.15 4.15 -9.19
C SER A 167 -2.57 4.26 -7.79
N GLU A 168 -1.33 3.79 -7.56
CA GLU A 168 -0.67 3.90 -6.26
C GLU A 168 -0.37 5.36 -5.87
N ILE A 169 0.17 6.15 -6.80
CA ILE A 169 0.41 7.59 -6.55
C ILE A 169 -0.90 8.31 -6.22
N ALA A 170 -1.98 8.03 -6.96
CA ALA A 170 -3.29 8.61 -6.71
C ALA A 170 -3.86 8.18 -5.34
N TYR A 171 -3.66 6.90 -4.96
CA TYR A 171 -4.11 6.34 -3.69
C TYR A 171 -3.37 6.96 -2.49
N ILE A 172 -2.05 7.11 -2.56
CA ILE A 172 -1.27 7.77 -1.50
C ILE A 172 -1.67 9.24 -1.35
N ALA A 173 -1.86 9.95 -2.47
CA ALA A 173 -2.36 11.31 -2.45
C ALA A 173 -3.76 11.40 -1.81
N TYR A 174 -4.63 10.42 -2.10
CA TYR A 174 -5.94 10.31 -1.46
C TYR A 174 -5.82 10.14 0.06
N LEU A 175 -4.99 9.22 0.55
CA LEU A 175 -4.81 8.99 2.00
C LEU A 175 -4.35 10.27 2.73
N TYR A 176 -3.35 10.97 2.17
CA TYR A 176 -2.93 12.27 2.71
C TYR A 176 -4.07 13.29 2.71
N SER A 177 -4.82 13.38 1.60
CA SER A 177 -5.90 14.36 1.49
C SER A 177 -7.03 14.11 2.49
N GLU A 178 -7.33 12.84 2.79
CA GLU A 178 -8.33 12.48 3.78
C GLU A 178 -7.86 12.83 5.21
N CYS A 179 -6.58 12.59 5.52
CA CYS A 179 -6.02 13.01 6.80
C CYS A 179 -6.07 14.55 6.96
N TYR A 180 -5.57 15.30 5.98
CA TYR A 180 -5.56 16.77 6.05
C TYR A 180 -6.96 17.38 6.00
N SER A 181 -7.91 16.75 5.32
CA SER A 181 -9.32 17.16 5.35
C SER A 181 -9.91 17.12 6.75
N ASN A 182 -9.62 16.07 7.52
CA ASN A 182 -10.08 15.93 8.91
C ASN A 182 -9.28 16.80 9.89
N LEU A 183 -8.10 17.28 9.48
CA LEU A 183 -7.33 18.30 10.20
C LEU A 183 -7.66 19.74 9.76
N HIS A 184 -8.61 19.91 8.83
CA HIS A 184 -9.02 21.20 8.26
C HIS A 184 -7.88 22.01 7.62
N ASP A 185 -6.91 21.32 7.01
CA ASP A 185 -5.76 21.94 6.34
C ASP A 185 -5.91 21.89 4.81
N ASP A 186 -6.78 22.75 4.28
CA ASP A 186 -7.05 22.87 2.84
C ASP A 186 -5.79 23.17 2.02
N GLU A 187 -4.82 23.89 2.59
CA GLU A 187 -3.58 24.25 1.91
C GLU A 187 -2.68 23.02 1.72
N LYS A 188 -2.56 22.17 2.75
CA LYS A 188 -1.87 20.88 2.63
C LYS A 188 -2.57 19.94 1.66
N ILE A 189 -3.90 19.94 1.59
CA ILE A 189 -4.62 19.19 0.57
C ILE A 189 -4.20 19.67 -0.83
N CYS A 190 -4.12 20.97 -1.06
CA CYS A 190 -3.63 21.51 -2.33
C CYS A 190 -2.16 21.15 -2.62
N ASP A 191 -1.28 21.19 -1.62
CA ASP A 191 0.13 20.78 -1.74
C ASP A 191 0.27 19.33 -2.23
N ILE A 192 -0.64 18.45 -1.82
CA ILE A 192 -0.63 17.02 -2.16
C ILE A 192 -1.34 16.75 -3.49
N LEU A 193 -2.51 17.35 -3.72
CA LEU A 193 -3.38 16.95 -4.83
C LEU A 193 -3.05 17.67 -6.16
N ILE A 194 -2.49 18.88 -6.12
CA ILE A 194 -2.10 19.60 -7.36
C ILE A 194 -1.01 18.85 -8.13
N PRO A 195 0.06 18.33 -7.50
CA PRO A 195 1.08 17.51 -8.17
C PRO A 195 0.52 16.35 -9.00
N VAL A 196 -0.62 15.79 -8.60
CA VAL A 196 -1.24 14.63 -9.23
C VAL A 196 -2.45 14.97 -10.11
N ALA A 197 -2.79 16.26 -10.28
CA ALA A 197 -3.97 16.71 -11.03
C ALA A 197 -3.97 16.32 -12.52
N ALA A 198 -2.78 16.07 -13.09
CA ALA A 198 -2.61 15.63 -14.48
C ALA A 198 -2.29 14.13 -14.63
N ILE A 199 -2.45 13.32 -13.57
CA ILE A 199 -2.34 11.86 -13.70
C ILE A 199 -3.35 11.37 -14.74
N PRO A 200 -2.93 10.51 -15.69
CA PRO A 200 -3.83 9.91 -16.69
C PRO A 200 -5.06 9.27 -16.04
N MET A 201 -6.18 9.17 -16.77
CA MET A 201 -7.40 8.58 -16.23
C MET A 201 -7.19 7.11 -15.84
N VAL A 202 -7.03 6.88 -14.54
CA VAL A 202 -7.18 5.58 -13.85
C VAL A 202 -8.38 5.70 -12.91
N HIS A 203 -9.08 4.58 -12.65
CA HIS A 203 -10.33 4.57 -11.88
C HIS A 203 -10.13 5.20 -10.48
N GLU A 204 -8.99 4.93 -9.87
CA GLU A 204 -8.60 5.35 -8.51
C GLU A 204 -8.28 6.85 -8.40
N ASN A 205 -8.04 7.57 -9.51
CA ASN A 205 -7.79 9.02 -9.48
C ASN A 205 -9.09 9.83 -9.30
N SER A 206 -10.24 9.15 -9.31
CA SER A 206 -11.55 9.78 -9.23
C SER A 206 -11.78 10.57 -7.93
N PRO A 207 -11.54 10.01 -6.73
CA PRO A 207 -11.78 10.71 -5.48
C PRO A 207 -10.82 11.88 -5.30
N THR A 208 -9.53 11.68 -5.59
CA THR A 208 -8.47 12.70 -5.52
C THR A 208 -8.81 13.94 -6.36
N VAL A 209 -9.20 13.74 -7.63
CA VAL A 209 -9.53 14.84 -8.53
C VAL A 209 -10.81 15.58 -8.10
N THR A 210 -11.82 14.85 -7.64
CA THR A 210 -13.05 15.46 -7.10
C THR A 210 -12.75 16.30 -5.86
N LYS A 211 -11.97 15.77 -4.92
CA LYS A 211 -11.57 16.49 -3.70
C LYS A 211 -10.82 17.78 -4.02
N LEU A 212 -9.85 17.73 -4.94
CA LEU A 212 -9.13 18.92 -5.38
C LEU A 212 -10.07 19.98 -5.96
N TYR A 213 -11.04 19.57 -6.79
CA TYR A 213 -12.03 20.47 -7.35
C TYR A 213 -12.90 21.11 -6.26
N GLU A 214 -13.40 20.33 -5.30
CA GLU A 214 -14.23 20.83 -4.20
C GLU A 214 -13.50 21.87 -3.35
N ILE A 215 -12.24 21.59 -2.97
CA ILE A 215 -11.41 22.49 -2.19
C ILE A 215 -11.16 23.80 -2.93
N LEU A 216 -10.75 23.72 -4.20
CA LEU A 216 -10.49 24.91 -5.00
C LEU A 216 -11.77 25.72 -5.31
N SER A 217 -12.91 25.04 -5.44
CA SER A 217 -14.21 25.69 -5.70
C SER A 217 -14.73 26.52 -4.53
N LYS A 218 -14.15 26.36 -3.32
CA LYS A 218 -14.43 27.27 -2.19
C LYS A 218 -13.91 28.69 -2.46
N LYS A 219 -12.89 28.85 -3.30
CA LYS A 219 -12.18 30.13 -3.55
C LYS A 219 -12.31 30.65 -4.98
N TYR A 220 -12.55 29.77 -5.94
CA TYR A 220 -12.53 30.10 -7.35
C TYR A 220 -13.75 29.55 -8.06
N THR A 221 -14.24 30.30 -9.04
CA THR A 221 -15.26 29.78 -9.96
C THR A 221 -14.68 28.71 -10.88
N LYS A 222 -15.55 27.83 -11.37
CA LYS A 222 -15.19 26.80 -12.35
C LYS A 222 -14.49 27.38 -13.58
N ASP A 223 -14.93 28.54 -14.05
CA ASP A 223 -14.35 29.21 -15.21
C ASP A 223 -12.94 29.76 -14.96
N GLU A 224 -12.69 30.29 -13.76
CA GLU A 224 -11.35 30.72 -13.34
C GLU A 224 -10.41 29.52 -13.25
N LEU A 225 -10.83 28.45 -12.58
CA LEU A 225 -10.05 27.21 -12.48
C LEU A 225 -9.72 26.64 -13.86
N ARG A 226 -10.69 26.63 -14.78
CA ARG A 226 -10.47 26.22 -16.17
C ARG A 226 -9.43 27.09 -16.87
N LYS A 227 -9.48 28.41 -16.70
CA LYS A 227 -8.50 29.35 -17.29
C LYS A 227 -7.10 29.14 -16.69
N PHE A 228 -7.00 29.01 -15.36
CA PHE A 228 -5.73 28.78 -14.66
C PHE A 228 -5.11 27.45 -15.07
N PHE A 229 -5.89 26.37 -15.12
CA PHE A 229 -5.40 25.06 -15.51
C PHE A 229 -4.99 25.03 -16.98
N LYS A 230 -5.72 25.68 -17.91
CA LYS A 230 -5.24 25.84 -19.29
C LYS A 230 -3.93 26.61 -19.40
N LYS A 231 -3.76 27.65 -18.56
CA LYS A 231 -2.56 28.49 -18.57
C LYS A 231 -1.34 27.74 -18.03
N SER A 232 -1.51 26.78 -17.12
CA SER A 232 -0.40 25.99 -16.57
C SER A 232 0.39 25.29 -17.68
N PHE A 233 -0.29 24.72 -18.68
CA PHE A 233 0.35 24.02 -19.80
C PHE A 233 1.18 24.91 -20.74
N LYS A 234 1.31 26.22 -20.47
CA LYS A 234 2.26 27.12 -21.14
C LYS A 234 3.60 27.25 -20.40
N THR A 235 3.73 26.63 -19.23
CA THR A 235 4.87 26.81 -18.30
C THR A 235 5.73 25.55 -18.17
N LEU A 236 5.78 24.72 -19.21
CA LEU A 236 6.53 23.47 -19.19
C LEU A 236 8.00 23.71 -18.80
N TYR A 237 8.48 22.95 -17.82
CA TYR A 237 9.89 22.88 -17.46
C TYR A 237 10.25 21.48 -16.96
N SER A 238 11.53 21.20 -16.75
CA SER A 238 11.99 19.90 -16.24
C SER A 238 13.05 20.02 -15.15
N LYS A 239 13.14 18.98 -14.33
CA LYS A 239 14.18 18.79 -13.29
C LYS A 239 14.58 17.31 -13.26
N GLN A 240 15.80 17.01 -12.79
CA GLN A 240 16.12 15.63 -12.42
C GLN A 240 15.39 15.28 -11.12
N GLY A 241 14.91 14.06 -11.02
CA GLY A 241 14.27 13.54 -9.81
C GLY A 241 14.05 12.04 -9.88
N VAL A 242 13.39 11.49 -8.88
CA VAL A 242 13.12 10.05 -8.79
C VAL A 242 11.62 9.81 -8.94
N ILE A 243 11.24 8.94 -9.87
CA ILE A 243 9.89 8.37 -9.98
C ILE A 243 10.03 6.86 -9.90
N ASN A 244 9.25 6.22 -9.03
CA ASN A 244 9.20 4.76 -8.94
C ASN A 244 10.60 4.13 -8.74
N THR A 245 11.39 4.68 -7.80
CA THR A 245 12.78 4.28 -7.51
C THR A 245 13.82 4.53 -8.62
N ILE A 246 13.43 5.14 -9.73
CA ILE A 246 14.29 5.35 -10.90
C ILE A 246 14.52 6.85 -11.10
N GLU A 247 15.80 7.24 -11.17
CA GLU A 247 16.20 8.59 -11.58
C GLU A 247 15.76 8.88 -13.01
N ASN A 248 15.05 10.00 -13.19
CA ASN A 248 14.52 10.42 -14.48
C ASN A 248 14.55 11.95 -14.59
N THR A 249 14.51 12.43 -15.83
CA THR A 249 14.10 13.80 -16.12
C THR A 249 12.59 13.89 -16.02
N ILE A 250 12.10 14.59 -15.00
CA ILE A 250 10.67 14.77 -14.74
C ILE A 250 10.23 16.11 -15.32
N TYR A 251 9.07 16.10 -15.96
CA TYR A 251 8.48 17.28 -16.59
C TYR A 251 7.33 17.82 -15.75
N TYR A 252 7.22 19.14 -15.68
CA TYR A 252 6.28 19.84 -14.81
C TYR A 252 5.61 20.99 -15.54
N VAL A 253 4.42 21.35 -15.07
CA VAL A 253 3.77 22.64 -15.37
C VAL A 253 3.38 23.32 -14.07
N LYS A 254 3.34 24.66 -14.06
CA LYS A 254 2.93 25.46 -12.91
C LYS A 254 1.42 25.69 -12.92
N PHE A 255 0.70 25.04 -12.01
CA PHE A 255 -0.70 25.35 -11.75
C PHE A 255 -0.78 26.14 -10.47
N MET A 256 -1.20 27.41 -10.60
CA MET A 256 -1.08 28.40 -9.54
C MET A 256 0.40 28.58 -9.15
N ASP A 257 0.76 28.36 -7.90
CA ASP A 257 2.11 28.43 -7.35
C ASP A 257 2.82 27.06 -7.27
N ARG A 258 2.10 25.97 -7.57
CA ARG A 258 2.56 24.59 -7.37
C ARG A 258 2.91 23.88 -8.66
N ASP A 259 3.73 22.85 -8.50
CA ASP A 259 4.13 21.96 -9.58
C ASP A 259 3.07 20.89 -9.81
N VAL A 260 2.61 20.74 -11.05
CA VAL A 260 1.87 19.57 -11.52
C VAL A 260 2.86 18.67 -12.24
N ILE A 261 2.93 17.41 -11.85
CA ILE A 261 3.83 16.43 -12.43
C ILE A 261 3.21 15.89 -13.72
N LEU A 262 3.98 15.93 -14.81
CA LEU A 262 3.62 15.30 -16.07
C LEU A 262 4.28 13.92 -16.13
N TYR A 263 3.55 12.89 -15.74
CA TYR A 263 4.03 11.50 -15.69
C TYR A 263 4.28 10.85 -17.07
N ASP A 264 4.08 11.59 -18.15
CA ASP A 264 4.49 11.16 -19.48
C ASP A 264 5.96 11.55 -19.72
N LEU A 265 6.86 10.57 -19.60
CA LEU A 265 8.31 10.77 -19.63
C LEU A 265 8.87 11.14 -21.03
N ASN A 266 8.07 11.01 -22.09
CA ASN A 266 8.55 11.16 -23.46
C ASN A 266 8.41 12.60 -23.97
N PHE A 267 8.95 13.58 -23.25
CA PHE A 267 9.12 14.96 -23.75
C PHE A 267 10.50 15.21 -24.35
N LYS A 268 11.45 14.31 -24.12
CA LYS A 268 12.81 14.42 -24.62
C LYS A 268 12.80 14.41 -26.16
N ASN A 269 13.57 15.32 -26.76
CA ASN A 269 13.76 15.45 -28.21
C ASN A 269 12.52 15.80 -29.03
N LEU A 270 11.42 16.23 -28.42
CA LEU A 270 10.26 16.72 -29.17
C LEU A 270 10.51 18.11 -29.75
N SER A 271 10.05 18.34 -30.99
CA SER A 271 9.95 19.70 -31.53
C SER A 271 8.91 20.53 -30.77
N LYS A 272 9.01 21.86 -30.84
CA LYS A 272 8.04 22.78 -30.20
C LYS A 272 6.57 22.47 -30.59
N SER A 273 6.33 22.06 -31.82
CA SER A 273 5.00 21.68 -32.31
C SER A 273 4.49 20.39 -31.67
N GLU A 274 5.35 19.37 -31.60
CA GLU A 274 5.03 18.09 -30.97
C GLU A 274 4.83 18.22 -29.46
N THR A 275 5.69 19.00 -28.79
CA THR A 275 5.52 19.35 -27.37
C THR A 275 4.14 19.98 -27.13
N ARG A 276 3.72 20.93 -27.96
CA ARG A 276 2.41 21.58 -27.83
C ARG A 276 1.25 20.60 -28.06
N LYS A 277 1.35 19.75 -29.08
CA LYS A 277 0.35 18.68 -29.34
C LYS A 277 0.23 17.74 -28.13
N LYS A 278 1.37 17.37 -27.55
CA LYS A 278 1.43 16.46 -26.40
C LYS A 278 0.88 17.08 -25.12
N LEU A 279 1.24 18.32 -24.82
CA LEU A 279 0.67 19.08 -23.69
C LEU A 279 -0.85 19.23 -23.83
N ASN A 280 -1.34 19.55 -25.03
CA ASN A 280 -2.78 19.58 -25.29
C ASN A 280 -3.44 18.21 -25.05
N LYS A 281 -2.80 17.12 -25.48
CA LYS A 281 -3.30 15.76 -25.20
C LYS A 281 -3.41 15.54 -23.69
N ILE A 282 -2.35 15.79 -22.91
CA ILE A 282 -2.39 15.58 -21.46
C ILE A 282 -3.48 16.45 -20.79
N LEU A 283 -3.59 17.72 -21.16
CA LEU A 283 -4.63 18.62 -20.67
C LEU A 283 -6.03 18.03 -20.90
N HIS A 284 -6.32 17.59 -22.13
CA HIS A 284 -7.65 17.08 -22.50
C HIS A 284 -7.95 15.68 -21.95
N PHE A 285 -6.92 14.89 -21.66
CA PHE A 285 -7.05 13.58 -21.02
C PHE A 285 -7.05 13.67 -19.48
N SER A 286 -6.73 14.82 -18.88
CA SER A 286 -6.82 15.00 -17.43
C SER A 286 -8.28 14.99 -16.97
N LYS A 287 -8.57 14.16 -15.97
CA LYS A 287 -9.89 14.11 -15.33
C LYS A 287 -10.27 15.46 -14.71
N PHE A 288 -9.30 16.19 -14.15
CA PHE A 288 -9.53 17.49 -13.55
C PHE A 288 -10.03 18.49 -14.59
N TYR A 289 -9.37 18.56 -15.75
CA TYR A 289 -9.84 19.42 -16.84
C TYR A 289 -11.21 19.01 -17.40
N ALA A 290 -11.50 17.71 -17.46
CA ALA A 290 -12.82 17.22 -17.85
C ALA A 290 -13.92 17.68 -16.88
N LEU A 291 -13.70 17.65 -15.56
CA LEU A 291 -14.64 18.18 -14.57
C LEU A 291 -14.88 19.69 -14.77
N LEU A 292 -13.83 20.44 -15.06
CA LEU A 292 -13.89 21.88 -15.31
C LEU A 292 -14.58 22.24 -16.65
N SER A 293 -14.74 21.28 -17.56
CA SER A 293 -15.29 21.49 -18.90
C SER A 293 -16.71 20.94 -19.11
N LYS A 294 -17.22 20.18 -18.15
CA LYS A 294 -18.65 19.84 -18.06
C LYS A 294 -19.49 21.07 -17.70
#